data_AF-A0A7C6MNC2-F1
#
_entry.id   AF-A0A7C6MNC2-F1
#
_cell.length_a   1.000
_cell.length_b   1.000
_cell.length_c   1.000
_cell.angle_alpha   90.00
_cell.angle_beta   90.00
_cell.angle_gamma   90.00
#
_symmetry.space_group_name_H-M   'P 1'
#
loop_
_entity.id
_entity.type
_entity.pdbx_description
1 polymer ?
#
loop_
_entity_poly.entity_id
_entity_poly.type
_entity_poly.pdbx_seq_one_letter_code
_entity_poly.pdbx_strand_id
1 'polypeptide(L)'
;MSDFLKFIEEDIAAKKTLLSTMPTKTKTNIKKYNEKIDLFSTKYNEYKKHVKTYLVVKSKSFDIDIPKKNAEDLTDEIHRLEHIRFLLNPTNTFFEKMGFDNLLFDIKNYSDFNFEAMNEIINEFINKFELVGVNLSHDDFNYTYYVREYMLSFLEIRNMNTKDYNSLSKSFEKIYWENPEIIEHIELSFRKLIKKYRKKFETYITNLQKETMWKNNVASYKESTEKLKVAYAELERANKENISDIINLAKRGKIDITNFFKDNKVRELNYKSLMIETLDFNDSEANERFHKGIEKLRTNIEEYQKLCKFIPVFTEFKTAYGNDIVESGKNTSKGGTSNKLKVIEAKINDRESRLEKINKKTIIQEFGFFKRSKNISNKQQKVDSIVLAKELYNLYKVYDEERFKEKILTTVNNFVTIPELLHLYYSYDFFKKKVIKKVFKLSSYDDILKYSEEFDLFSMNPNNVIINGVSVFEENTISKIIINKYRLDNINISEESLEVDNLNTLLNQIQFILRANEIERSETTVEKIWFMVEVEKIIELEK
;
A
#
# COMPACT_ATOMS: atom_id res chain seq x y z
N MET A 1 -46.39 24.98 -5.39
CA MET A 1 -45.53 25.90 -4.60
C MET A 1 -45.48 27.30 -5.17
N SER A 2 -45.54 27.50 -6.50
CA SER A 2 -45.69 28.82 -7.14
C SER A 2 -46.82 29.66 -6.53
N ASP A 3 -47.95 29.03 -6.26
CA ASP A 3 -49.14 29.72 -5.74
C ASP A 3 -48.99 30.12 -4.27
N PHE A 4 -48.19 29.36 -3.50
CA PHE A 4 -47.91 29.67 -2.10
C PHE A 4 -46.87 30.78 -1.95
N LEU A 5 -45.81 30.76 -2.78
CA LEU A 5 -44.82 31.85 -2.79
C LEU A 5 -45.48 33.17 -3.15
N LYS A 6 -46.27 33.18 -4.23
CA LYS A 6 -47.02 34.36 -4.66
C LYS A 6 -47.98 34.85 -3.59
N PHE A 7 -48.72 33.94 -2.95
CA PHE A 7 -49.58 34.26 -1.81
C PHE A 7 -48.79 34.94 -0.66
N ILE A 8 -47.63 34.39 -0.28
CA ILE A 8 -46.81 34.96 0.80
C ILE A 8 -46.28 36.35 0.42
N GLU A 9 -45.83 36.56 -0.82
CA GLU A 9 -45.34 37.85 -1.31
C GLU A 9 -46.45 38.92 -1.29
N GLU A 10 -47.64 38.57 -1.77
CA GLU A 10 -48.82 39.44 -1.75
C GLU A 10 -49.27 39.75 -0.31
N ASP A 11 -49.29 38.74 0.57
CA ASP A 11 -49.65 38.88 1.99
C ASP A 11 -48.63 39.74 2.77
N ILE A 12 -47.33 39.62 2.45
CA ILE A 12 -46.27 40.49 3.00
C ILE A 12 -46.48 41.93 2.55
N ALA A 13 -46.74 42.16 1.26
CA ALA A 13 -46.96 43.50 0.72
C ALA A 13 -48.19 44.16 1.36
N ALA A 14 -49.31 43.43 1.45
CA ALA A 14 -50.54 43.91 2.08
C ALA A 14 -50.32 44.27 3.57
N LYS A 15 -49.63 43.41 4.32
CA LYS A 15 -49.36 43.67 5.75
C LYS A 15 -48.37 44.81 5.97
N LYS A 16 -47.36 45.00 5.10
CA LYS A 16 -46.46 46.17 5.16
C LYS A 16 -47.24 47.47 4.96
N THR A 17 -48.15 47.52 4.00
CA THR A 17 -49.03 48.67 3.76
C THR A 17 -49.99 48.92 4.94
N LEU A 18 -50.51 47.85 5.56
CA LEU A 18 -51.33 47.99 6.75
C LEU A 18 -50.52 48.57 7.92
N LEU A 19 -49.30 48.07 8.17
CA LEU A 19 -48.44 48.58 9.24
C LEU A 19 -48.05 50.05 9.00
N SER A 20 -47.74 50.45 7.77
CA SER A 20 -47.34 51.83 7.46
C SER A 20 -48.45 52.86 7.64
N THR A 21 -49.71 52.42 7.62
CA THR A 21 -50.90 53.29 7.78
C THR A 21 -51.42 53.32 9.22
N MET A 22 -50.88 52.50 10.13
CA MET A 22 -51.32 52.47 11.52
C MET A 22 -50.77 53.67 12.32
N PRO A 23 -51.59 54.29 13.20
CA PRO A 23 -51.13 55.39 14.03
C PRO A 23 -50.16 54.90 15.12
N THR A 24 -49.10 55.68 15.40
CA THR A 24 -48.04 55.33 16.37
C THR A 24 -47.74 56.43 17.39
N LYS A 25 -48.56 57.49 17.45
CA LYS A 25 -48.29 58.70 18.25
C LYS A 25 -48.63 58.63 19.74
N THR A 26 -49.47 57.68 20.18
CA THR A 26 -49.91 57.57 21.58
C THR A 26 -49.54 56.21 22.16
N LYS A 27 -49.39 56.12 23.49
CA LYS A 27 -49.03 54.88 24.19
C LYS A 27 -49.98 53.71 23.86
N THR A 28 -51.28 53.98 23.75
CA THR A 28 -52.30 53.00 23.34
C THR A 28 -52.15 52.57 21.88
N ASN A 29 -51.84 53.50 20.99
CA ASN A 29 -51.66 53.21 19.56
C ASN A 29 -50.38 52.41 19.30
N ILE A 30 -49.30 52.70 20.03
CA ILE A 30 -48.05 51.91 20.00
C ILE A 30 -48.31 50.49 20.50
N LYS A 31 -49.09 50.30 21.57
CA LYS A 31 -49.45 48.97 22.08
C LYS A 31 -50.18 48.14 21.01
N LYS A 32 -51.20 48.71 20.36
CA LYS A 32 -51.95 48.05 19.28
C LYS A 32 -51.09 47.74 18.06
N TYR A 33 -50.16 48.63 17.73
CA TYR A 33 -49.19 48.41 16.64
C TYR A 33 -48.28 47.21 16.94
N ASN A 34 -47.71 47.15 18.14
CA ASN A 34 -46.87 46.03 18.57
C ASN A 34 -47.66 44.71 18.64
N GLU A 35 -48.89 44.71 19.15
CA GLU A 35 -49.77 43.52 19.14
C GLU A 35 -50.02 42.99 17.72
N LYS A 36 -50.18 43.88 16.73
CA LYS A 36 -50.31 43.51 15.31
C LYS A 36 -49.00 42.95 14.74
N ILE A 37 -47.85 43.54 15.09
CA ILE A 37 -46.54 43.02 14.70
C ILE A 37 -46.34 41.61 15.28
N ASP A 38 -46.64 41.40 16.56
CA ASP A 38 -46.47 40.10 17.22
C ASP A 38 -47.37 39.03 16.60
N LEU A 39 -48.62 39.39 16.28
CA LEU A 39 -49.57 38.53 15.56
C LEU A 39 -49.01 38.12 14.18
N PHE A 40 -48.50 39.09 13.42
CA PHE A 40 -47.92 38.82 12.11
C PHE A 40 -46.65 37.99 12.21
N SER A 41 -45.78 38.30 13.17
CA SER A 41 -44.55 37.57 13.45
C SER A 41 -44.85 36.11 13.78
N THR A 42 -45.84 35.85 14.66
CA THR A 42 -46.27 34.50 15.02
C THR A 42 -46.78 33.74 13.79
N LYS A 43 -47.65 34.36 12.99
CA LYS A 43 -48.20 33.74 11.78
C LYS A 43 -47.11 33.41 10.73
N TYR A 44 -46.14 34.30 10.53
CA TYR A 44 -45.04 34.03 9.60
C TYR A 44 -44.07 32.98 10.14
N ASN A 45 -43.85 32.92 11.45
CA ASN A 45 -43.08 31.84 12.09
C ASN A 45 -43.78 30.48 11.93
N GLU A 46 -45.11 30.42 12.01
CA GLU A 46 -45.88 29.21 11.72
C GLU A 46 -45.73 28.79 10.25
N TYR A 47 -45.88 29.72 9.29
CA TYR A 47 -45.64 29.44 7.88
C TYR A 47 -44.23 28.92 7.62
N LYS A 48 -43.23 29.57 8.21
CA LYS A 48 -41.83 29.12 8.14
C LYS A 48 -41.69 27.68 8.65
N LYS A 49 -42.28 27.35 9.80
CA LYS A 49 -42.25 26.00 10.38
C LYS A 49 -42.93 24.96 9.49
N HIS A 50 -44.07 25.28 8.90
CA HIS A 50 -44.79 24.37 8.00
C HIS A 50 -44.01 24.12 6.71
N VAL A 51 -43.46 25.17 6.09
CA VAL A 51 -42.59 25.04 4.91
C VAL A 51 -41.39 24.17 5.23
N LYS A 52 -40.70 24.43 6.35
CA LYS A 52 -39.57 23.62 6.81
C LYS A 52 -39.96 22.16 6.99
N THR A 53 -41.09 21.89 7.65
CA THR A 53 -41.58 20.52 7.87
C THR A 53 -41.85 19.82 6.54
N TYR A 54 -42.53 20.50 5.61
CA TYR A 54 -42.78 19.97 4.27
C TYR A 54 -41.48 19.65 3.53
N LEU A 55 -40.52 20.58 3.52
CA LEU A 55 -39.22 20.38 2.86
C LEU A 55 -38.47 19.18 3.43
N VAL A 56 -38.40 19.06 4.77
CA VAL A 56 -37.77 17.92 5.46
C VAL A 56 -38.46 16.60 5.11
N VAL A 57 -39.78 16.54 5.21
CA VAL A 57 -40.56 15.32 4.89
C VAL A 57 -40.39 14.94 3.42
N LYS A 58 -40.42 15.93 2.52
CA LYS A 58 -40.24 15.69 1.09
C LYS A 58 -38.81 15.22 0.76
N SER A 59 -37.81 15.82 1.38
CA SER A 59 -36.40 15.41 1.22
C SER A 59 -36.21 13.96 1.68
N LYS A 60 -36.74 13.60 2.86
CA LYS A 60 -36.72 12.22 3.37
C LYS A 60 -37.46 11.22 2.48
N SER A 61 -38.50 11.66 1.76
CA SER A 61 -39.21 10.77 0.81
C SER A 61 -38.36 10.37 -0.41
N PHE A 62 -37.18 10.96 -0.58
CA PHE A 62 -36.20 10.63 -1.61
C PHE A 62 -34.99 9.86 -1.07
N ASP A 63 -34.92 9.62 0.25
CA ASP A 63 -33.84 8.80 0.81
C ASP A 63 -33.93 7.37 0.24
N ILE A 64 -32.77 6.80 -0.07
CA ILE A 64 -32.63 5.46 -0.63
C ILE A 64 -32.00 4.58 0.44
N ASP A 65 -32.54 3.37 0.62
CA ASP A 65 -31.97 2.40 1.56
C ASP A 65 -30.53 2.07 1.20
N ILE A 66 -29.68 2.07 2.21
CA ILE A 66 -28.24 1.83 2.07
C ILE A 66 -27.99 0.33 2.32
N PRO A 67 -27.77 -0.49 1.29
CA PRO A 67 -27.29 -1.83 1.52
C PRO A 67 -25.90 -1.75 2.19
N LYS A 68 -25.73 -2.45 3.31
CA LYS A 68 -24.40 -2.57 3.94
C LYS A 68 -23.45 -3.26 2.97
N LYS A 69 -22.35 -2.59 2.65
CA LYS A 69 -21.25 -3.17 1.86
C LYS A 69 -20.47 -4.12 2.78
N ASN A 70 -20.39 -5.41 2.45
CA ASN A 70 -19.51 -6.38 3.14
C ASN A 70 -18.02 -6.18 2.77
N ALA A 71 -17.59 -4.93 2.53
CA ALA A 71 -16.27 -4.63 2.01
C ALA A 71 -15.16 -4.92 3.02
N GLU A 72 -15.44 -4.76 4.33
CA GLU A 72 -14.49 -5.08 5.41
C GLU A 72 -14.20 -6.59 5.44
N ASP A 73 -15.24 -7.43 5.48
CA ASP A 73 -15.09 -8.90 5.45
C ASP A 73 -14.31 -9.37 4.21
N LEU A 74 -14.56 -8.77 3.04
CA LEU A 74 -13.84 -9.08 1.81
C LEU A 74 -12.38 -8.63 1.86
N THR A 75 -12.10 -7.51 2.51
CA THR A 75 -10.73 -7.00 2.70
C THR A 75 -9.93 -7.94 3.61
N ASP A 76 -10.53 -8.39 4.71
CA ASP A 76 -9.91 -9.35 5.62
C ASP A 76 -9.66 -10.71 4.95
N GLU A 77 -10.62 -11.18 4.13
CA GLU A 77 -10.47 -12.39 3.33
C GLU A 77 -9.32 -12.27 2.31
N ILE A 78 -9.18 -11.12 1.65
CA ILE A 78 -8.06 -10.85 0.73
C ILE A 78 -6.73 -10.89 1.49
N HIS A 79 -6.58 -10.19 2.61
CA HIS A 79 -5.35 -10.21 3.40
C HIS A 79 -4.97 -11.63 3.84
N ARG A 80 -5.97 -12.43 4.25
CA ARG A 80 -5.78 -13.84 4.60
C ARG A 80 -5.26 -14.64 3.40
N LEU A 81 -5.89 -14.51 2.23
CA LEU A 81 -5.50 -15.22 1.01
C LEU A 81 -4.13 -14.77 0.49
N GLU A 82 -3.77 -13.50 0.61
CA GLU A 82 -2.44 -12.98 0.29
C GLU A 82 -1.36 -13.60 1.17
N HIS A 83 -1.59 -13.69 2.48
CA HIS A 83 -0.68 -14.35 3.40
C HIS A 83 -0.49 -15.83 3.05
N ILE A 84 -1.59 -16.53 2.72
CA ILE A 84 -1.53 -17.94 2.26
C ILE A 84 -0.72 -18.03 0.96
N ARG A 85 -1.00 -17.16 -0.02
CA ARG A 85 -0.30 -17.13 -1.31
C ARG A 85 1.21 -16.91 -1.11
N PHE A 86 1.60 -16.00 -0.24
CA PHE A 86 2.99 -15.75 0.11
C PHE A 86 3.66 -16.99 0.73
N LEU A 87 3.02 -17.61 1.71
CA LEU A 87 3.55 -18.81 2.36
C LEU A 87 3.69 -19.99 1.38
N LEU A 88 2.74 -20.14 0.46
CA LEU A 88 2.76 -21.21 -0.56
C LEU A 88 3.63 -20.87 -1.78
N ASN A 89 4.20 -19.66 -1.88
CA ASN A 89 5.00 -19.23 -3.01
C ASN A 89 6.19 -20.18 -3.22
N PRO A 90 6.31 -20.83 -4.41
CA PRO A 90 7.41 -21.74 -4.70
C PRO A 90 8.75 -21.02 -4.93
N THR A 91 8.74 -19.74 -5.28
CA THR A 91 9.95 -18.94 -5.50
C THR A 91 10.70 -18.67 -4.20
N ASN A 92 9.95 -18.56 -3.09
CA ASN A 92 10.51 -18.22 -1.78
C ASN A 92 11.00 -19.44 -1.01
N THR A 93 12.15 -19.26 -0.37
CA THR A 93 12.72 -20.22 0.58
C THR A 93 12.21 -19.95 2.00
N PHE A 94 12.69 -20.73 2.97
CA PHE A 94 12.43 -20.42 4.38
C PHE A 94 12.93 -19.02 4.75
N PHE A 95 13.94 -18.49 4.03
CA PHE A 95 14.57 -17.23 4.37
C PHE A 95 13.58 -16.06 4.25
N GLU A 96 12.93 -15.95 3.09
CA GLU A 96 11.94 -14.92 2.81
C GLU A 96 10.64 -15.20 3.59
N LYS A 97 10.21 -16.47 3.69
CA LYS A 97 8.97 -16.85 4.41
C LYS A 97 9.03 -16.58 5.91
N MET A 98 10.22 -16.59 6.51
CA MET A 98 10.42 -16.21 7.92
C MET A 98 10.60 -14.69 8.10
N GLY A 99 10.71 -13.93 7.01
CA GLY A 99 10.94 -12.47 7.01
C GLY A 99 12.38 -12.08 7.35
N PHE A 100 13.36 -12.96 7.16
CA PHE A 100 14.75 -12.62 7.44
C PHE A 100 15.32 -11.58 6.47
N ASP A 101 14.84 -11.55 5.23
CA ASP A 101 15.19 -10.54 4.24
C ASP A 101 14.73 -9.13 4.65
N ASN A 102 13.52 -9.02 5.22
CA ASN A 102 13.03 -7.77 5.82
C ASN A 102 13.92 -7.34 6.98
N LEU A 103 14.15 -8.22 7.96
CA LEU A 103 14.97 -7.89 9.13
C LEU A 103 16.42 -7.53 8.75
N LEU A 104 16.97 -8.15 7.69
CA LEU A 104 18.27 -7.77 7.14
C LEU A 104 18.24 -6.39 6.46
N PHE A 105 17.14 -6.00 5.84
CA PHE A 105 16.99 -4.65 5.30
C PHE A 105 16.96 -3.63 6.44
N ASP A 106 16.16 -3.89 7.46
CA ASP A 106 15.96 -2.99 8.59
C ASP A 106 17.27 -2.79 9.34
N ILE A 107 17.95 -3.88 9.75
CA ILE A 107 19.22 -3.78 10.48
C ILE A 107 20.32 -3.10 9.66
N LYS A 108 20.29 -3.15 8.32
CA LYS A 108 21.25 -2.42 7.46
C LYS A 108 20.98 -0.93 7.38
N ASN A 109 19.76 -0.48 7.66
CA ASN A 109 19.40 0.95 7.73
C ASN A 109 19.28 1.41 9.19
N TYR A 110 20.00 0.76 10.13
CA TYR A 110 19.95 1.09 11.56
C TYR A 110 20.27 2.55 11.89
N SER A 111 21.00 3.26 11.02
CA SER A 111 21.32 4.68 11.19
C SER A 111 20.09 5.58 11.20
N ASP A 112 18.98 5.11 10.62
CA ASP A 112 17.71 5.84 10.56
C ASP A 112 16.85 5.60 11.81
N PHE A 113 17.30 4.73 12.72
CA PHE A 113 16.56 4.32 13.91
C PHE A 113 17.16 4.87 15.20
N ASN A 114 16.29 5.07 16.19
CA ASN A 114 16.71 5.26 17.57
C ASN A 114 17.17 3.93 18.20
N PHE A 115 17.82 4.01 19.36
CA PHE A 115 18.38 2.84 20.04
C PHE A 115 17.32 1.77 20.39
N GLU A 116 16.11 2.18 20.74
CA GLU A 116 15.00 1.26 21.07
C GLU A 116 14.55 0.49 19.83
N ALA A 117 14.27 1.17 18.73
CA ALA A 117 13.86 0.54 17.47
C ALA A 117 14.92 -0.42 16.93
N MET A 118 16.21 -0.07 17.04
CA MET A 118 17.32 -0.97 16.70
C MET A 118 17.29 -2.26 17.53
N ASN A 119 17.00 -2.16 18.83
CA ASN A 119 16.87 -3.32 19.71
C ASN A 119 15.64 -4.17 19.42
N GLU A 120 14.52 -3.55 19.03
CA GLU A 120 13.35 -4.30 18.60
C GLU A 120 13.63 -5.12 17.32
N ILE A 121 14.49 -4.64 16.40
CA ILE A 121 14.93 -5.45 15.25
C ILE A 121 15.73 -6.70 15.71
N ILE A 122 16.66 -6.53 16.65
CA ILE A 122 17.44 -7.64 17.23
C ILE A 122 16.49 -8.62 17.95
N ASN A 123 15.52 -8.09 18.69
CA ASN A 123 14.48 -8.84 19.38
C ASN A 123 13.65 -9.69 18.41
N GLU A 124 13.26 -9.14 17.27
CA GLU A 124 12.55 -9.85 16.21
C GLU A 124 13.38 -10.98 15.59
N PHE A 125 14.68 -10.79 15.38
CA PHE A 125 15.56 -11.91 15.00
C PHE A 125 15.48 -13.05 16.01
N ILE A 126 15.63 -12.77 17.30
CA ILE A 126 15.54 -13.77 18.38
C ILE A 126 14.18 -14.48 18.37
N ASN A 127 13.08 -13.72 18.22
CA ASN A 127 11.72 -14.26 18.13
C ASN A 127 11.61 -15.31 17.00
N LYS A 128 12.24 -15.08 15.83
CA LYS A 128 12.24 -16.09 14.74
C LYS A 128 12.92 -17.40 15.14
N PHE A 129 13.98 -17.36 15.93
CA PHE A 129 14.64 -18.58 16.44
C PHE A 129 13.77 -19.31 17.46
N GLU A 130 13.15 -18.58 18.38
CA GLU A 130 12.25 -19.13 19.39
C GLU A 130 11.03 -19.81 18.74
N LEU A 131 10.47 -19.22 17.68
CA LEU A 131 9.36 -19.79 16.89
C LEU A 131 9.66 -21.20 16.36
N VAL A 132 10.93 -21.51 16.07
CA VAL A 132 11.36 -22.85 15.60
C VAL A 132 11.97 -23.70 16.70
N GLY A 133 11.75 -23.33 17.97
CA GLY A 133 12.26 -24.05 19.14
C GLY A 133 13.79 -23.97 19.27
N VAL A 134 14.38 -22.82 18.98
CA VAL A 134 15.80 -22.53 19.22
C VAL A 134 15.91 -21.42 20.27
N ASN A 135 16.37 -21.79 21.46
CA ASN A 135 16.68 -20.85 22.52
C ASN A 135 18.15 -20.45 22.38
N LEU A 136 18.39 -19.21 21.97
CA LEU A 136 19.74 -18.67 21.83
C LEU A 136 20.26 -18.17 23.17
N SER A 137 21.51 -18.49 23.49
CA SER A 137 22.21 -17.90 24.63
C SER A 137 23.32 -16.97 24.15
N HIS A 138 23.91 -16.20 25.07
CA HIS A 138 25.05 -15.34 24.75
C HIS A 138 26.25 -16.12 24.18
N ASP A 139 26.37 -17.44 24.42
CA ASP A 139 27.43 -18.28 23.85
C ASP A 139 27.24 -18.57 22.36
N ASP A 140 26.01 -18.47 21.85
CA ASP A 140 25.73 -18.52 20.41
C ASP A 140 26.24 -17.25 19.68
N PHE A 141 26.40 -16.14 20.42
CA PHE A 141 26.83 -14.83 19.90
C PHE A 141 28.35 -14.62 20.00
N ASN A 142 29.12 -15.63 19.63
CA ASN A 142 30.59 -15.62 19.71
C ASN A 142 31.29 -15.05 18.46
N TYR A 143 30.56 -14.31 17.62
CA TYR A 143 31.08 -13.81 16.34
C TYR A 143 32.21 -12.80 16.50
N THR A 144 32.10 -11.91 17.49
CA THR A 144 33.20 -11.09 18.03
C THR A 144 33.07 -10.98 19.55
N TYR A 145 34.15 -10.59 20.23
CA TYR A 145 34.11 -10.31 21.67
C TYR A 145 33.01 -9.32 22.05
N TYR A 146 32.88 -8.22 21.28
CA TYR A 146 31.91 -7.16 21.55
C TYR A 146 30.46 -7.60 21.31
N VAL A 147 30.22 -8.43 20.29
CA VAL A 147 28.88 -9.01 20.05
C VAL A 147 28.47 -9.88 21.24
N ARG A 148 29.38 -10.70 21.79
CA ARG A 148 29.09 -11.50 22.98
C ARG A 148 28.80 -10.63 24.22
N GLU A 149 29.61 -9.59 24.45
CA GLU A 149 29.42 -8.67 25.60
C GLU A 149 28.06 -7.96 25.51
N TYR A 150 27.70 -7.48 24.32
CA TYR A 150 26.41 -6.84 24.08
C TYR A 150 25.23 -7.81 24.25
N MET A 151 25.28 -8.98 23.59
CA MET A 151 24.18 -9.94 23.59
C MET A 151 23.96 -10.60 24.96
N LEU A 152 25.00 -10.68 25.81
CA LEU A 152 24.84 -11.07 27.21
C LEU A 152 23.88 -10.10 27.93
N SER A 153 24.21 -8.81 27.90
CA SER A 153 23.41 -7.76 28.54
C SER A 153 22.00 -7.68 27.93
N PHE A 154 21.89 -7.76 26.60
CA PHE A 154 20.60 -7.74 25.89
C PHE A 154 19.69 -8.89 26.32
N LEU A 155 20.21 -10.13 26.33
CA LEU A 155 19.41 -11.31 26.67
C LEU A 155 19.04 -11.35 28.16
N GLU A 156 19.90 -10.86 29.06
CA GLU A 156 19.56 -10.70 30.48
C GLU A 156 18.36 -9.76 30.66
N ILE A 157 18.37 -8.59 30.03
CA ILE A 157 17.26 -7.63 30.09
C ILE A 157 15.99 -8.21 29.47
N ARG A 158 16.11 -8.85 28.30
CA ARG A 158 14.97 -9.50 27.62
C ARG A 158 14.31 -10.54 28.53
N ASN A 159 15.10 -11.39 29.20
CA ASN A 159 14.58 -12.42 30.10
C ASN A 159 13.92 -11.87 31.37
N MET A 160 14.24 -10.64 31.77
CA MET A 160 13.59 -9.96 32.89
C MET A 160 12.24 -9.33 32.51
N ASN A 161 11.83 -9.36 31.23
CA ASN A 161 10.59 -8.77 30.70
C ASN A 161 10.39 -7.28 31.03
N THR A 162 11.44 -6.53 31.37
CA THR A 162 11.32 -5.13 31.74
C THR A 162 11.27 -4.19 30.53
N LYS A 163 11.75 -4.64 29.36
CA LYS A 163 12.02 -3.81 28.16
C LYS A 163 12.78 -2.51 28.46
N ASP A 164 13.46 -2.42 29.61
CA ASP A 164 14.16 -1.21 30.04
C ASP A 164 15.58 -1.20 29.47
N TYR A 165 15.69 -0.77 28.21
CA TYR A 165 16.97 -0.67 27.49
C TYR A 165 17.88 0.47 28.00
N ASN A 166 17.49 1.25 29.03
CA ASN A 166 18.36 2.31 29.56
C ASN A 166 19.67 1.76 30.13
N SER A 167 19.62 0.59 30.76
CA SER A 167 20.81 -0.14 31.23
C SER A 167 21.66 -0.67 30.08
N LEU A 168 21.03 -1.09 28.98
CA LEU A 168 21.70 -1.55 27.76
C LEU A 168 22.41 -0.41 27.02
N SER A 169 21.83 0.80 27.02
CA SER A 169 22.40 1.97 26.35
C SER A 169 23.82 2.29 26.82
N LYS A 170 24.10 2.15 28.12
CA LYS A 170 25.45 2.37 28.68
C LYS A 170 26.45 1.31 28.20
N SER A 171 26.02 0.05 28.13
CA SER A 171 26.85 -1.04 27.60
C SER A 171 27.12 -0.83 26.10
N PHE A 172 26.09 -0.46 25.35
CA PHE A 172 26.19 -0.16 23.93
C PHE A 172 27.16 0.98 23.67
N GLU A 173 27.01 2.13 24.34
CA GLU A 173 27.88 3.30 24.14
C GLU A 173 29.36 2.96 24.39
N LYS A 174 29.65 2.26 25.49
CA LYS A 174 31.01 1.78 25.80
C LYS A 174 31.57 0.90 24.68
N ILE A 175 30.77 -0.03 24.16
CA ILE A 175 31.19 -0.91 23.07
C ILE A 175 31.37 -0.12 21.77
N TYR A 176 30.47 0.82 21.48
CA TYR A 176 30.45 1.58 20.24
C TYR A 176 31.70 2.45 20.07
N TRP A 177 32.21 3.05 21.16
CA TRP A 177 33.48 3.79 21.13
C TRP A 177 34.70 2.93 20.77
N GLU A 178 34.66 1.64 21.08
CA GLU A 178 35.73 0.68 20.73
C GLU A 178 35.48 -0.04 19.40
N ASN A 179 34.20 -0.19 19.02
CA ASN A 179 33.75 -0.85 17.80
C ASN A 179 32.48 -0.17 17.24
N PRO A 180 32.63 0.87 16.41
CA PRO A 180 31.50 1.56 15.80
C PRO A 180 30.66 0.68 14.86
N GLU A 181 31.24 -0.42 14.36
CA GLU A 181 30.60 -1.37 13.43
C GLU A 181 29.87 -2.51 14.17
N ILE A 182 29.58 -2.36 15.46
CA ILE A 182 28.96 -3.41 16.28
C ILE A 182 27.64 -3.95 15.71
N ILE A 183 26.83 -3.11 15.08
CA ILE A 183 25.54 -3.54 14.48
C ILE A 183 25.78 -4.44 13.28
N GLU A 184 26.75 -4.12 12.44
CA GLU A 184 27.16 -4.99 11.32
C GLU A 184 27.66 -6.34 11.84
N HIS A 185 28.37 -6.35 12.97
CA HIS A 185 28.84 -7.60 13.59
C HIS A 185 27.69 -8.43 14.19
N ILE A 186 26.65 -7.79 14.73
CA ILE A 186 25.44 -8.45 15.21
C ILE A 186 24.69 -9.07 14.02
N GLU A 187 24.52 -8.34 12.91
CA GLU A 187 23.94 -8.88 11.66
C GLU A 187 24.70 -10.13 11.20
N LEU A 188 26.03 -10.07 11.13
CA LEU A 188 26.87 -11.20 10.75
C LEU A 188 26.68 -12.41 11.68
N SER A 189 26.56 -12.17 12.99
CA SER A 189 26.26 -13.22 13.96
C SER A 189 24.93 -13.90 13.66
N PHE A 190 23.88 -13.12 13.36
CA PHE A 190 22.59 -13.70 12.96
C PHE A 190 22.68 -14.47 11.64
N ARG A 191 23.39 -13.98 10.63
CA ARG A 191 23.61 -14.72 9.38
C ARG A 191 24.23 -16.10 9.63
N LYS A 192 25.27 -16.15 10.48
CA LYS A 192 25.89 -17.42 10.90
C LYS A 192 24.89 -18.34 11.60
N LEU A 193 24.07 -17.81 12.50
CA LEU A 193 23.05 -18.58 13.23
C LEU A 193 21.92 -19.09 12.32
N ILE A 194 21.44 -18.27 11.39
CA ILE A 194 20.43 -18.66 10.39
C ILE A 194 20.97 -19.83 9.56
N LYS A 195 22.22 -19.76 9.11
CA LYS A 195 22.89 -20.87 8.40
C LYS A 195 23.02 -22.12 9.26
N LYS A 196 23.40 -21.99 10.54
CA LYS A 196 23.53 -23.09 11.52
C LYS A 196 22.20 -23.83 11.72
N TYR A 197 21.09 -23.10 11.84
CA TYR A 197 19.78 -23.66 12.17
C TYR A 197 18.84 -23.84 10.97
N ARG A 198 19.34 -23.70 9.73
CA ARG A 198 18.60 -23.83 8.46
C ARG A 198 17.55 -24.95 8.43
N LYS A 199 17.93 -26.18 8.81
CA LYS A 199 17.02 -27.35 8.78
C LYS A 199 15.80 -27.19 9.68
N LYS A 200 15.92 -26.51 10.83
CA LYS A 200 14.80 -26.25 11.73
C LYS A 200 13.80 -25.30 11.08
N PHE A 201 14.27 -24.23 10.44
CA PHE A 201 13.42 -23.30 9.69
C PHE A 201 12.73 -23.97 8.51
N GLU A 202 13.45 -24.76 7.71
CA GLU A 202 12.87 -25.50 6.58
C GLU A 202 11.76 -26.46 7.03
N THR A 203 11.99 -27.17 8.15
CA THR A 203 10.99 -28.09 8.74
C THR A 203 9.76 -27.32 9.24
N TYR A 204 9.96 -26.22 9.95
CA TYR A 204 8.88 -25.37 10.45
C TYR A 204 8.00 -24.84 9.31
N ILE A 205 8.61 -24.25 8.27
CA ILE A 205 7.87 -23.72 7.11
C ILE A 205 7.10 -24.83 6.39
N THR A 206 7.70 -26.01 6.22
CA THR A 206 7.02 -27.14 5.58
C THR A 206 5.77 -27.58 6.37
N ASN A 207 5.86 -27.60 7.70
CA ASN A 207 4.72 -27.94 8.56
C ASN A 207 3.65 -26.84 8.53
N LEU A 208 4.07 -25.58 8.61
CA LEU A 208 3.18 -24.42 8.54
C LEU A 208 2.42 -24.37 7.20
N GLN A 209 3.09 -24.68 6.08
CA GLN A 209 2.45 -24.78 4.77
C GLN A 209 1.34 -25.84 4.75
N LYS A 210 1.61 -27.04 5.28
CA LYS A 210 0.61 -28.13 5.36
C LYS A 210 -0.58 -27.74 6.23
N GLU A 211 -0.32 -27.16 7.39
CA GLU A 211 -1.36 -26.69 8.31
C GLU A 211 -2.22 -25.60 7.67
N THR A 212 -1.60 -24.61 7.04
CA THR A 212 -2.28 -23.52 6.34
C THR A 212 -3.14 -24.04 5.20
N MET A 213 -2.64 -24.98 4.39
CA MET A 213 -3.42 -25.61 3.32
C MET A 213 -4.67 -26.32 3.86
N TRP A 214 -4.51 -27.08 4.95
CA TRP A 214 -5.62 -27.80 5.60
C TRP A 214 -6.66 -26.84 6.20
N LYS A 215 -6.23 -25.86 7.02
CA LYS A 215 -7.12 -24.91 7.70
C LYS A 215 -7.94 -24.05 6.73
N ASN A 216 -7.34 -23.70 5.60
CA ASN A 216 -7.93 -22.76 4.64
C ASN A 216 -8.57 -23.46 3.42
N ASN A 217 -8.58 -24.80 3.42
CA ASN A 217 -9.10 -25.61 2.32
C ASN A 217 -8.52 -25.21 0.95
N VAL A 218 -7.20 -25.06 0.87
CA VAL A 218 -6.46 -24.72 -0.36
C VAL A 218 -5.45 -25.82 -0.65
N ALA A 219 -5.49 -26.39 -1.85
CA ALA A 219 -4.63 -27.49 -2.26
C ALA A 219 -3.30 -27.04 -2.91
N SER A 220 -3.19 -25.78 -3.36
CA SER A 220 -1.96 -25.30 -4.01
C SER A 220 -1.84 -23.77 -4.05
N TYR A 221 -0.64 -23.29 -4.38
CA TYR A 221 -0.39 -21.88 -4.71
C TYR A 221 -1.31 -21.38 -5.83
N LYS A 222 -1.54 -22.20 -6.87
CA LYS A 222 -2.41 -21.84 -8.00
C LYS A 222 -3.85 -21.63 -7.54
N GLU A 223 -4.37 -22.54 -6.73
CA GLU A 223 -5.73 -22.42 -6.18
C GLU A 223 -5.87 -21.20 -5.26
N SER A 224 -4.87 -20.88 -4.42
CA SER A 224 -4.90 -19.63 -3.64
C SER A 224 -4.98 -18.40 -4.53
N THR A 225 -4.25 -18.38 -5.65
CA THR A 225 -4.28 -17.25 -6.60
C THR A 225 -5.64 -17.11 -7.29
N GLU A 226 -6.28 -18.22 -7.64
CA GLU A 226 -7.63 -18.22 -8.23
C GLU A 226 -8.68 -17.70 -7.23
N LYS A 227 -8.66 -18.17 -5.98
CA LYS A 227 -9.55 -17.65 -4.92
C LYS A 227 -9.32 -16.17 -4.66
N LEU A 228 -8.06 -15.75 -4.61
CA LEU A 228 -7.70 -14.35 -4.43
C LEU A 228 -8.26 -13.48 -5.57
N LYS A 229 -8.19 -13.95 -6.82
CA LYS A 229 -8.77 -13.26 -7.98
C LYS A 229 -10.28 -13.05 -7.84
N VAL A 230 -11.00 -14.07 -7.37
CA VAL A 230 -12.45 -13.97 -7.14
C VAL A 230 -12.75 -12.95 -6.03
N ALA A 231 -12.03 -13.04 -4.89
CA ALA A 231 -12.22 -12.13 -3.76
C ALA A 231 -11.95 -10.66 -4.15
N TYR A 232 -10.89 -10.39 -4.91
CA TYR A 232 -10.62 -9.04 -5.45
C TYR A 232 -11.75 -8.54 -6.36
N ALA A 233 -12.25 -9.38 -7.26
CA ALA A 233 -13.36 -9.01 -8.14
C ALA A 233 -14.68 -8.80 -7.38
N GLU A 234 -14.88 -9.47 -6.23
CA GLU A 234 -16.00 -9.23 -5.33
C GLU A 234 -15.84 -7.92 -4.56
N LEU A 235 -14.64 -7.65 -4.02
CA LEU A 235 -14.33 -6.40 -3.35
C LEU A 235 -14.51 -5.20 -4.29
N GLU A 236 -14.04 -5.31 -5.52
CA GLU A 236 -14.19 -4.26 -6.54
C GLU A 236 -15.67 -3.97 -6.84
N ARG A 237 -16.49 -5.03 -6.97
CA ARG A 237 -17.95 -4.90 -7.13
C ARG A 237 -18.61 -4.28 -5.90
N ALA A 238 -18.21 -4.67 -4.70
CA ALA A 238 -18.74 -4.13 -3.44
C ALA A 238 -18.36 -2.65 -3.25
N ASN A 239 -17.15 -2.27 -3.66
CA ASN A 239 -16.62 -0.91 -3.57
C ASN A 239 -17.09 0.00 -4.71
N LYS A 240 -17.80 -0.52 -5.71
CA LYS A 240 -18.39 0.31 -6.76
C LYS A 240 -19.25 1.40 -6.12
N GLU A 241 -19.03 2.63 -6.58
CA GLU A 241 -19.79 3.79 -6.14
C GLU A 241 -21.24 3.60 -6.59
N ASN A 242 -22.16 3.67 -5.63
CA ASN A 242 -23.59 3.52 -5.89
C ASN A 242 -24.31 4.86 -5.75
N ILE A 243 -25.62 4.86 -6.03
CA ILE A 243 -26.44 6.07 -5.94
C ILE A 243 -26.42 6.74 -4.55
N SER A 244 -26.35 5.98 -3.46
CA SER A 244 -26.25 6.54 -2.11
C SER A 244 -24.92 7.24 -1.88
N ASP A 245 -23.82 6.69 -2.39
CA ASP A 245 -22.51 7.32 -2.31
C ASP A 245 -22.51 8.68 -3.04
N ILE A 246 -23.12 8.72 -4.23
CA ILE A 246 -23.27 9.94 -5.04
C ILE A 246 -24.09 11.01 -4.29
N ILE A 247 -25.22 10.63 -3.69
CA ILE A 247 -26.04 11.55 -2.88
C ILE A 247 -25.22 12.13 -1.73
N ASN A 248 -24.48 11.28 -0.99
CA ASN A 248 -23.66 11.72 0.13
C ASN A 248 -22.52 12.65 -0.31
N LEU A 249 -21.88 12.39 -1.45
CA LEU A 249 -20.87 13.28 -2.02
C LEU A 249 -21.46 14.65 -2.39
N ALA A 250 -22.67 14.67 -2.96
CA ALA A 250 -23.35 15.90 -3.32
C ALA A 250 -23.74 16.72 -2.08
N LYS A 251 -24.30 16.07 -1.05
CA LYS A 251 -24.65 16.70 0.24
C LYS A 251 -23.43 17.32 0.93
N ARG A 252 -22.28 16.64 0.87
CA ARG A 252 -20.99 17.13 1.40
C ARG A 252 -20.31 18.19 0.51
N GLY A 253 -20.92 18.58 -0.61
CA GLY A 253 -20.35 19.54 -1.56
C GLY A 253 -19.08 19.05 -2.28
N LYS A 254 -18.81 17.74 -2.29
CA LYS A 254 -17.67 17.15 -3.01
C LYS A 254 -17.92 17.04 -4.51
N ILE A 255 -19.18 16.96 -4.91
CA ILE A 255 -19.61 17.04 -6.30
C ILE A 255 -20.75 18.05 -6.41
N ASP A 256 -20.79 18.76 -7.53
CA ASP A 256 -21.92 19.62 -7.87
C ASP A 256 -22.92 18.82 -8.70
N ILE A 257 -24.05 18.48 -8.09
CA ILE A 257 -25.10 17.68 -8.73
C ILE A 257 -25.73 18.41 -9.93
N THR A 258 -25.65 19.75 -9.99
CA THR A 258 -26.18 20.52 -11.12
C THR A 258 -25.43 20.22 -12.42
N ASN A 259 -24.16 19.79 -12.33
CA ASN A 259 -23.38 19.39 -13.50
C ASN A 259 -23.95 18.16 -14.20
N PHE A 260 -24.81 17.36 -13.54
CA PHE A 260 -25.35 16.12 -14.08
C PHE A 260 -26.71 16.28 -14.79
N PHE A 261 -27.31 17.47 -14.76
CA PHE A 261 -28.53 17.77 -15.53
C PHE A 261 -28.29 17.52 -17.03
N LYS A 262 -29.32 17.02 -17.74
CA LYS A 262 -29.21 16.60 -19.15
C LYS A 262 -28.82 17.74 -20.09
N ASP A 263 -29.25 18.96 -19.78
CA ASP A 263 -28.97 20.20 -20.52
C ASP A 263 -27.73 20.94 -20.02
N ASN A 264 -27.02 20.39 -19.02
CA ASN A 264 -25.82 21.03 -18.50
C ASN A 264 -24.62 20.86 -19.46
N LYS A 265 -23.95 21.97 -19.76
CA LYS A 265 -22.77 22.00 -20.66
C LYS A 265 -21.61 21.14 -20.15
N VAL A 266 -21.41 21.04 -18.83
CA VAL A 266 -20.34 20.20 -18.23
C VAL A 266 -20.61 18.74 -18.56
N ARG A 267 -21.86 18.29 -18.43
CA ARG A 267 -22.25 16.93 -18.83
C ARG A 267 -21.99 16.70 -20.32
N GLU A 268 -22.49 17.60 -21.17
CA GLU A 268 -22.31 17.51 -22.61
C GLU A 268 -20.82 17.41 -22.99
N LEU A 269 -19.96 18.24 -22.40
CA LEU A 269 -18.52 18.25 -22.66
C LEU A 269 -17.84 16.94 -22.25
N ASN A 270 -18.15 16.39 -21.07
CA ASN A 270 -17.56 15.12 -20.60
C ASN A 270 -17.94 13.95 -21.51
N TYR A 271 -19.20 13.88 -21.94
CA TYR A 271 -19.63 12.85 -22.88
C TYR A 271 -18.97 13.02 -24.25
N LYS A 272 -18.95 14.26 -24.80
CA LYS A 272 -18.30 14.54 -26.09
C LYS A 272 -16.79 14.28 -26.09
N SER A 273 -16.10 14.51 -24.98
CA SER A 273 -14.65 14.28 -24.93
C SER A 273 -14.30 12.79 -24.99
N LEU A 274 -15.13 11.93 -24.41
CA LEU A 274 -14.89 10.49 -24.29
C LEU A 274 -15.68 9.63 -25.29
N MET A 275 -16.53 10.21 -26.13
CA MET A 275 -17.24 9.50 -27.21
C MET A 275 -16.61 9.81 -28.56
N ILE A 276 -16.41 8.79 -29.40
CA ILE A 276 -15.97 9.01 -30.79
C ILE A 276 -17.16 9.44 -31.63
N GLU A 277 -18.25 8.69 -31.53
CA GLU A 277 -19.53 8.97 -32.17
C GLU A 277 -20.61 9.20 -31.11
N THR A 278 -21.50 10.16 -31.34
CA THR A 278 -22.65 10.40 -30.46
C THR A 278 -23.57 9.19 -30.47
N LEU A 279 -23.81 8.61 -29.28
CA LEU A 279 -24.72 7.49 -29.12
C LEU A 279 -26.18 7.95 -29.02
N ASP A 280 -27.09 7.18 -29.61
CA ASP A 280 -28.49 7.23 -29.23
C ASP A 280 -28.66 6.47 -27.91
N PHE A 281 -28.87 7.19 -26.82
CA PHE A 281 -29.06 6.58 -25.50
C PHE A 281 -30.32 5.73 -25.37
N ASN A 282 -31.23 5.76 -26.38
CA ASN A 282 -32.36 4.85 -26.46
C ASN A 282 -31.96 3.46 -26.99
N ASP A 283 -30.80 3.33 -27.64
CA ASP A 283 -30.20 2.03 -27.96
C ASP A 283 -29.58 1.45 -26.69
N SER A 284 -30.35 0.59 -26.02
CA SER A 284 -29.94 -0.04 -24.76
C SER A 284 -28.65 -0.86 -24.90
N GLU A 285 -28.37 -1.48 -26.04
CA GLU A 285 -27.21 -2.33 -26.23
C GLU A 285 -25.95 -1.48 -26.41
N ALA A 286 -26.01 -0.48 -27.29
CA ALA A 286 -24.89 0.43 -27.53
C ALA A 286 -24.57 1.24 -26.25
N ASN A 287 -25.60 1.70 -25.54
CA ASN A 287 -25.46 2.42 -24.29
C ASN A 287 -24.81 1.55 -23.19
N GLU A 288 -25.27 0.30 -23.02
CA GLU A 288 -24.69 -0.62 -22.05
C GLU A 288 -23.24 -0.98 -22.39
N ARG A 289 -22.94 -1.21 -23.68
CA ARG A 289 -21.59 -1.51 -24.15
C ARG A 289 -20.61 -0.38 -23.85
N PHE A 290 -20.99 0.86 -24.16
CA PHE A 290 -20.17 2.04 -23.88
C PHE A 290 -19.87 2.16 -22.38
N HIS A 291 -20.91 2.10 -21.52
CA HIS A 291 -20.71 2.25 -20.08
C HIS A 291 -19.92 1.09 -19.45
N LYS A 292 -20.09 -0.15 -19.91
CA LYS A 292 -19.21 -1.28 -19.53
C LYS A 292 -17.77 -1.05 -19.99
N GLY A 293 -17.58 -0.46 -21.16
CA GLY A 293 -16.27 -0.06 -21.67
C GLY A 293 -15.62 1.00 -20.79
N ILE A 294 -16.37 2.04 -20.39
CA ILE A 294 -15.89 3.11 -19.50
C ILE A 294 -15.52 2.55 -18.12
N GLU A 295 -16.29 1.62 -17.57
CA GLU A 295 -15.99 0.96 -16.30
C GLU A 295 -14.66 0.18 -16.35
N LYS A 296 -14.47 -0.63 -17.40
CA LYS A 296 -13.20 -1.33 -17.65
C LYS A 296 -12.04 -0.37 -17.91
N LEU A 297 -12.32 0.74 -18.60
CA LEU A 297 -11.31 1.77 -18.85
C LEU A 297 -10.81 2.35 -17.54
N ARG A 298 -11.69 2.65 -16.59
CA ARG A 298 -11.31 3.17 -15.26
C ARG A 298 -10.25 2.30 -14.59
N THR A 299 -10.54 1.01 -14.46
CA THR A 299 -9.66 0.05 -13.78
C THR A 299 -8.33 -0.11 -14.52
N ASN A 300 -8.39 -0.09 -15.85
CA ASN A 300 -7.21 -0.12 -16.70
C ASN A 300 -6.36 1.15 -16.54
N ILE A 301 -6.95 2.35 -16.49
CA ILE A 301 -6.18 3.58 -16.28
C ILE A 301 -5.54 3.62 -14.89
N GLU A 302 -6.22 3.13 -13.85
CA GLU A 302 -5.64 2.98 -12.50
C GLU A 302 -4.44 2.02 -12.50
N GLU A 303 -4.53 0.89 -13.21
CA GLU A 303 -3.41 -0.03 -13.41
C GLU A 303 -2.27 0.63 -14.19
N TYR A 304 -2.59 1.35 -15.28
CA TYR A 304 -1.61 2.04 -16.11
C TYR A 304 -0.87 3.14 -15.33
N GLN A 305 -1.55 3.85 -14.42
CA GLN A 305 -0.94 4.83 -13.54
C GLN A 305 0.10 4.18 -12.61
N LYS A 306 -0.20 3.02 -12.03
CA LYS A 306 0.76 2.23 -11.23
C LYS A 306 1.94 1.76 -12.06
N LEU A 307 1.67 1.27 -13.28
CA LEU A 307 2.72 0.89 -14.23
C LEU A 307 3.65 2.06 -14.51
N CYS A 308 3.13 3.23 -14.89
CA CYS A 308 3.90 4.44 -15.16
C CYS A 308 4.79 4.83 -13.98
N LYS A 309 4.25 4.78 -12.75
CA LYS A 309 5.01 5.06 -11.53
C LYS A 309 6.24 4.16 -11.40
N PHE A 310 6.12 2.86 -11.70
CA PHE A 310 7.19 1.87 -11.51
C PHE A 310 8.03 1.57 -12.76
N ILE A 311 7.84 2.27 -13.88
CA ILE A 311 8.73 2.19 -15.05
C ILE A 311 10.22 2.27 -14.68
N PRO A 312 10.68 3.19 -13.79
CA PRO A 312 12.09 3.26 -13.41
C PRO A 312 12.66 1.96 -12.83
N VAL A 313 11.84 1.16 -12.10
CA VAL A 313 12.25 -0.14 -11.56
C VAL A 313 12.51 -1.15 -12.69
N PHE A 314 11.63 -1.18 -13.70
CA PHE A 314 11.78 -2.08 -14.85
C PHE A 314 12.96 -1.67 -15.72
N THR A 315 13.17 -0.37 -15.91
CA THR A 315 14.35 0.15 -16.63
C THR A 315 15.65 -0.24 -15.93
N GLU A 316 15.74 -0.06 -14.61
CA GLU A 316 16.90 -0.49 -13.84
C GLU A 316 17.14 -2.00 -13.96
N PHE A 317 16.09 -2.83 -13.94
CA PHE A 317 16.23 -4.26 -14.17
C PHE A 317 16.81 -4.59 -15.55
N LYS A 318 16.31 -3.94 -16.62
CA LYS A 318 16.85 -4.10 -17.98
C LYS A 318 18.33 -3.73 -18.03
N THR A 319 18.71 -2.60 -17.44
CA THR A 319 20.09 -2.12 -17.43
C THR A 319 21.00 -3.05 -16.63
N ALA A 320 20.57 -3.52 -15.46
CA ALA A 320 21.39 -4.32 -14.57
C ALA A 320 21.57 -5.77 -15.03
N TYR A 321 20.56 -6.36 -15.68
CA TYR A 321 20.53 -7.80 -15.97
C TYR A 321 20.27 -8.17 -17.43
N GLY A 322 19.86 -7.22 -18.29
CA GLY A 322 19.41 -7.51 -19.65
C GLY A 322 20.45 -8.23 -20.50
N ASN A 323 21.71 -7.75 -20.47
CA ASN A 323 22.80 -8.39 -21.21
C ASN A 323 23.06 -9.83 -20.74
N ASP A 324 23.13 -10.04 -19.42
CA ASP A 324 23.35 -11.37 -18.83
C ASP A 324 22.20 -12.35 -19.15
N ILE A 325 20.95 -11.86 -19.17
CA ILE A 325 19.77 -12.67 -19.51
C ILE A 325 19.81 -13.09 -20.98
N VAL A 326 20.17 -12.18 -21.89
CA VAL A 326 20.31 -12.49 -23.32
C VAL A 326 21.46 -13.48 -23.58
N GLU A 327 22.59 -13.31 -22.91
CA GLU A 327 23.74 -14.22 -23.04
C GLU A 327 23.47 -15.60 -22.46
N SER A 328 22.84 -15.68 -21.29
CA SER A 328 22.47 -16.96 -20.66
C SER A 328 21.41 -17.73 -21.46
N GLY A 329 20.50 -17.03 -22.15
CA GLY A 329 19.55 -17.65 -23.08
C GLY A 329 20.20 -18.38 -24.26
N LYS A 330 21.44 -18.04 -24.63
CA LYS A 330 22.21 -18.70 -25.71
C LYS A 330 22.98 -19.93 -25.25
N ASN A 331 23.23 -20.08 -23.95
CA ASN A 331 23.98 -21.19 -23.37
C ASN A 331 23.04 -22.13 -22.60
N THR A 332 22.76 -23.31 -23.13
CA THR A 332 21.81 -24.30 -22.61
C THR A 332 22.20 -24.98 -21.28
N SER A 333 23.25 -24.53 -20.60
CA SER A 333 23.74 -25.14 -19.36
C SER A 333 23.02 -24.58 -18.13
N LYS A 334 21.72 -24.84 -18.01
CA LYS A 334 20.94 -24.54 -16.80
C LYS A 334 21.21 -25.62 -15.74
N GLY A 335 21.89 -25.26 -14.66
CA GLY A 335 21.93 -26.09 -13.44
C GLY A 335 23.29 -26.20 -12.79
N GLY A 336 23.79 -25.12 -12.19
CA GLY A 336 24.92 -25.18 -11.28
C GLY A 336 25.13 -23.84 -10.60
N THR A 337 25.39 -23.85 -9.29
CA THR A 337 25.82 -22.65 -8.58
C THR A 337 26.99 -22.02 -9.33
N SER A 338 26.90 -20.74 -9.69
CA SER A 338 27.92 -20.06 -10.48
C SER A 338 29.29 -20.25 -9.81
N ASN A 339 30.33 -20.47 -10.61
CA ASN A 339 31.70 -20.59 -10.07
C ASN A 339 32.07 -19.38 -9.21
N LYS A 340 31.50 -18.21 -9.50
CA LYS A 340 31.67 -16.98 -8.73
C LYS A 340 31.06 -17.08 -7.32
N LEU A 341 29.82 -17.55 -7.17
CA LEU A 341 29.18 -17.69 -5.86
C LEU A 341 29.92 -18.72 -4.99
N LYS A 342 30.32 -19.87 -5.56
CA LYS A 342 31.12 -20.89 -4.84
C LYS A 342 32.44 -20.32 -4.31
N VAL A 343 33.12 -19.49 -5.11
CA VAL A 343 34.37 -18.83 -4.71
C VAL A 343 34.13 -17.83 -3.57
N ILE A 344 33.03 -17.07 -3.61
CA ILE A 344 32.68 -16.13 -2.53
C ILE A 344 32.34 -16.90 -1.25
N GLU A 345 31.55 -17.98 -1.32
CA GLU A 345 31.22 -18.83 -0.18
C GLU A 345 32.47 -19.46 0.45
N ALA A 346 33.41 -19.93 -0.36
CA ALA A 346 34.69 -20.46 0.13
C ALA A 346 35.50 -19.38 0.89
N LYS A 347 35.55 -18.15 0.38
CA LYS A 347 36.19 -17.01 1.05
C LYS A 347 35.49 -16.67 2.37
N ILE A 348 34.16 -16.64 2.40
CA ILE A 348 33.39 -16.41 3.62
C ILE A 348 33.72 -17.49 4.66
N ASN A 349 33.65 -18.77 4.28
CA ASN A 349 33.91 -19.88 5.20
C ASN A 349 35.35 -19.86 5.77
N ASP A 350 36.36 -19.54 4.95
CA ASP A 350 37.75 -19.38 5.41
C ASP A 350 37.87 -18.24 6.44
N ARG A 351 37.29 -17.08 6.12
CA ARG A 351 37.36 -15.89 6.96
C ARG A 351 36.57 -16.05 8.26
N GLU A 352 35.39 -16.67 8.23
CA GLU A 352 34.62 -17.05 9.43
C GLU A 352 35.41 -18.02 10.32
N SER A 353 36.09 -19.00 9.73
CA SER A 353 36.91 -19.96 10.47
C SER A 353 38.11 -19.29 11.15
N ARG A 354 38.73 -18.32 10.48
CA ARG A 354 39.82 -17.50 11.06
C ARG A 354 39.31 -16.62 12.19
N LEU A 355 38.16 -15.97 12.00
CA LEU A 355 37.52 -15.12 12.99
C LEU A 355 37.16 -15.92 14.26
N GLU A 356 36.60 -17.11 14.09
CA GLU A 356 36.26 -18.00 15.20
C GLU A 356 37.49 -18.40 16.03
N LYS A 357 38.64 -18.67 15.38
CA LYS A 357 39.90 -18.97 16.06
C LYS A 357 40.42 -17.79 16.88
N ILE A 358 40.30 -16.56 16.36
CA ILE A 358 40.69 -15.34 17.07
C ILE A 358 39.78 -15.14 18.29
N ASN A 359 38.46 -15.16 18.08
CA ASN A 359 37.51 -14.86 19.14
C ASN A 359 37.44 -15.94 20.21
N LYS A 360 37.61 -17.23 19.89
CA LYS A 360 37.74 -18.27 20.93
C LYS A 360 38.89 -17.97 21.89
N LYS A 361 40.05 -17.53 21.38
CA LYS A 361 41.19 -17.15 22.22
C LYS A 361 40.86 -15.94 23.09
N THR A 362 40.29 -14.90 22.51
CA THR A 362 39.91 -13.65 23.21
C THR A 362 38.85 -13.90 24.30
N ILE A 363 37.80 -14.67 23.98
CA ILE A 363 36.70 -14.98 24.91
C ILE A 363 37.20 -15.81 26.09
N ILE A 364 38.04 -16.84 25.86
CA ILE A 364 38.62 -17.64 26.94
C ILE A 364 39.49 -16.77 27.87
N GLN A 365 40.24 -15.80 27.33
CA GLN A 365 41.08 -14.92 28.13
C GLN A 365 40.30 -13.93 28.99
N GLU A 366 39.15 -13.45 28.50
CA GLU A 366 38.33 -12.43 29.20
C GLU A 366 37.28 -13.04 30.15
N PHE A 367 36.68 -14.17 29.75
CA PHE A 367 35.54 -14.80 30.45
C PHE A 367 35.83 -16.20 31.01
N GLY A 368 37.00 -16.79 30.73
CA GLY A 368 37.37 -18.11 31.24
C GLY A 368 37.77 -18.12 32.71
N PHE A 369 37.67 -19.29 33.36
CA PHE A 369 38.01 -19.50 34.78
C PHE A 369 39.48 -19.18 35.14
N PHE A 370 40.38 -19.10 34.16
CA PHE A 370 41.79 -18.73 34.34
C PHE A 370 42.10 -17.41 33.62
N LYS A 371 41.84 -16.27 34.28
CA LYS A 371 42.28 -14.94 33.81
C LYS A 371 43.82 -14.88 33.81
N ARG A 372 44.45 -15.18 32.67
CA ARG A 372 45.89 -14.92 32.49
C ARG A 372 46.11 -13.40 32.40
N SER A 373 47.16 -12.90 33.04
CA SER A 373 47.49 -11.48 33.16
C SER A 373 47.40 -10.72 31.82
N LYS A 374 46.76 -9.54 31.85
CA LYS A 374 46.56 -8.64 30.69
C LYS A 374 47.88 -8.36 29.97
N ASN A 375 48.05 -8.90 28.76
CA ASN A 375 49.13 -8.56 27.84
C ASN A 375 48.58 -7.89 26.58
N ILE A 376 49.39 -7.01 25.97
CA ILE A 376 49.17 -6.26 24.72
C ILE A 376 48.56 -7.12 23.58
N SER A 377 48.84 -8.43 23.57
CA SER A 377 48.28 -9.40 22.63
C SER A 377 46.75 -9.46 22.58
N ASN A 378 46.03 -9.15 23.66
CA ASN A 378 44.56 -9.23 23.68
C ASN A 378 43.92 -8.02 22.97
N LYS A 379 44.50 -6.81 23.12
CA LYS A 379 44.02 -5.62 22.40
C LYS A 379 44.19 -5.78 20.88
N GLN A 380 45.35 -6.30 20.44
CA GLN A 380 45.59 -6.57 19.02
C GLN A 380 44.59 -7.59 18.46
N GLN A 381 44.30 -8.68 19.20
CA GLN A 381 43.32 -9.68 18.77
C GLN A 381 41.90 -9.11 18.61
N LYS A 382 41.49 -8.18 19.49
CA LYS A 382 40.20 -7.48 19.36
C LYS A 382 40.16 -6.62 18.10
N VAL A 383 41.23 -5.91 17.78
CA VAL A 383 41.35 -5.10 16.55
C VAL A 383 41.33 -6.01 15.31
N ASP A 384 42.12 -7.08 15.29
CA ASP A 384 42.15 -8.04 14.17
C ASP A 384 40.77 -8.66 13.93
N SER A 385 40.01 -8.93 15.01
CA SER A 385 38.64 -9.43 14.95
C SER A 385 37.69 -8.43 14.29
N ILE A 386 37.77 -7.14 14.64
CA ILE A 386 36.98 -6.07 14.02
C ILE A 386 37.29 -5.97 12.52
N VAL A 387 38.58 -5.88 12.15
CA VAL A 387 38.99 -5.75 10.75
C VAL A 387 38.49 -6.93 9.92
N LEU A 388 38.62 -8.15 10.45
CA LEU A 388 38.17 -9.35 9.76
C LEU A 388 36.64 -9.45 9.65
N ALA A 389 35.91 -8.96 10.67
CA ALA A 389 34.45 -8.88 10.63
C ALA A 389 33.98 -7.87 9.56
N LYS A 390 34.64 -6.71 9.42
CA LYS A 390 34.39 -5.75 8.34
C LYS A 390 34.63 -6.34 6.95
N GLU A 391 35.72 -7.08 6.77
CA GLU A 391 35.98 -7.80 5.51
C GLU A 391 34.88 -8.82 5.21
N LEU A 392 34.43 -9.57 6.22
CA LEU A 392 33.31 -10.50 6.10
C LEU A 392 32.01 -9.79 5.73
N TYR A 393 31.71 -8.65 6.34
CA TYR A 393 30.53 -7.85 6.01
C TYR A 393 30.51 -7.43 4.54
N ASN A 394 31.64 -6.95 4.02
CA ASN A 394 31.78 -6.61 2.60
C ASN A 394 31.64 -7.85 1.69
N LEU A 395 32.18 -9.00 2.08
CA LEU A 395 31.98 -10.25 1.33
C LEU A 395 30.50 -10.66 1.28
N TYR A 396 29.76 -10.50 2.39
CA TYR A 396 28.33 -10.79 2.42
C TYR A 396 27.51 -9.83 1.55
N LYS A 397 27.89 -8.54 1.42
CA LYS A 397 27.25 -7.63 0.46
C LYS A 397 27.38 -8.12 -0.99
N VAL A 398 28.59 -8.54 -1.38
CA VAL A 398 28.84 -9.10 -2.71
C VAL A 398 28.11 -10.44 -2.89
N TYR A 399 28.09 -11.28 -1.85
CA TYR A 399 27.34 -12.53 -1.86
C TYR A 399 25.84 -12.31 -2.10
N ASP A 400 25.22 -11.37 -1.38
CA ASP A 400 23.80 -11.05 -1.52
C ASP A 400 23.48 -10.65 -2.97
N GLU A 401 24.28 -9.75 -3.57
CA GLU A 401 24.10 -9.30 -4.97
C GLU A 401 24.25 -10.43 -5.98
N GLU A 402 25.31 -11.25 -5.86
CA GLU A 402 25.55 -12.36 -6.78
C GLU A 402 24.49 -13.47 -6.64
N ARG A 403 24.02 -13.73 -5.41
CA ARG A 403 22.94 -14.69 -5.16
C ARG A 403 21.64 -14.23 -5.82
N PHE A 404 21.30 -12.95 -5.71
CA PHE A 404 20.10 -12.41 -6.37
C PHE A 404 20.24 -12.43 -7.89
N LYS A 405 21.40 -12.04 -8.42
CA LYS A 405 21.70 -12.15 -9.86
C LYS A 405 21.51 -13.59 -10.36
N GLU A 406 22.06 -14.58 -9.65
CA GLU A 406 21.86 -15.99 -9.99
C GLU A 406 20.39 -16.41 -9.96
N LYS A 407 19.62 -15.95 -8.96
CA LYS A 407 18.17 -16.20 -8.91
C LYS A 407 17.43 -15.61 -10.11
N ILE A 408 17.77 -14.39 -10.52
CA ILE A 408 17.22 -13.79 -11.75
C ILE A 408 17.55 -14.67 -12.95
N LEU A 409 18.82 -14.98 -13.20
CA LEU A 409 19.27 -15.71 -14.38
C LEU A 409 18.75 -17.15 -14.46
N THR A 410 18.40 -17.74 -13.32
CA THR A 410 17.81 -19.10 -13.27
C THR A 410 16.29 -19.11 -13.39
N THR A 411 15.62 -18.00 -13.03
CA THR A 411 14.14 -17.90 -13.01
C THR A 411 13.61 -17.22 -14.27
N VAL A 412 14.37 -16.30 -14.84
CA VAL A 412 13.93 -15.35 -15.87
C VAL A 412 14.62 -15.63 -17.21
N ASN A 413 13.94 -15.34 -18.32
CA ASN A 413 14.52 -15.39 -19.67
C ASN A 413 14.23 -14.07 -20.43
N ASN A 414 14.64 -13.99 -21.69
CA ASN A 414 14.47 -12.83 -22.55
C ASN A 414 13.01 -12.52 -22.93
N PHE A 415 12.05 -13.38 -22.58
CA PHE A 415 10.61 -13.21 -22.80
C PHE A 415 9.85 -12.87 -21.51
N VAL A 416 10.56 -12.54 -20.43
CA VAL A 416 9.94 -12.19 -19.15
C VAL A 416 8.94 -11.07 -19.29
N THR A 417 7.78 -11.27 -18.69
CA THR A 417 6.69 -10.29 -18.66
C THR A 417 6.75 -9.42 -17.41
N ILE A 418 6.10 -8.27 -17.46
CA ILE A 418 6.00 -7.36 -16.30
C ILE A 418 5.41 -8.08 -15.06
N PRO A 419 4.31 -8.85 -15.13
CA PRO A 419 3.78 -9.60 -13.99
C PRO A 419 4.80 -10.57 -13.36
N GLU A 420 5.58 -11.28 -14.16
CA GLU A 420 6.61 -12.21 -13.66
C GLU A 420 7.72 -11.46 -12.94
N LEU A 421 8.13 -10.30 -13.45
CA LEU A 421 9.14 -9.46 -12.81
C LEU A 421 8.62 -8.82 -11.52
N LEU A 422 7.36 -8.36 -11.50
CA LEU A 422 6.68 -7.89 -10.29
C LEU A 422 6.68 -8.98 -9.22
N HIS A 423 6.24 -10.19 -9.58
CA HIS A 423 6.22 -11.34 -8.68
C HIS A 423 7.63 -11.69 -8.16
N LEU A 424 8.66 -11.59 -9.01
CA LEU A 424 10.03 -11.83 -8.60
C LEU A 424 10.49 -10.82 -7.55
N TYR A 425 10.31 -9.52 -7.77
CA TYR A 425 10.69 -8.50 -6.80
C TYR A 425 9.85 -8.59 -5.52
N TYR A 426 8.55 -8.83 -5.64
CA TYR A 426 7.68 -9.10 -4.49
C TYR A 426 8.20 -10.28 -3.64
N SER A 427 8.74 -11.32 -4.30
CA SER A 427 9.32 -12.47 -3.61
C SER A 427 10.63 -12.12 -2.87
N TYR A 428 11.36 -11.06 -3.23
CA TYR A 428 12.67 -10.75 -2.65
C TYR A 428 12.68 -9.31 -2.12
N ASP A 429 12.05 -9.11 -0.96
CA ASP A 429 11.71 -7.79 -0.44
C ASP A 429 12.93 -6.89 -0.23
N PHE A 430 14.01 -7.45 0.34
CA PHE A 430 15.29 -6.76 0.50
C PHE A 430 15.78 -6.12 -0.82
N PHE A 431 15.71 -6.85 -1.93
CA PHE A 431 16.20 -6.39 -3.23
C PHE A 431 15.21 -5.43 -3.89
N LYS A 432 13.90 -5.67 -3.76
CA LYS A 432 12.86 -4.73 -4.17
C LYS A 432 13.07 -3.36 -3.51
N LYS A 433 13.18 -3.31 -2.18
CA LYS A 433 13.42 -2.07 -1.43
C LYS A 433 14.74 -1.40 -1.83
N LYS A 434 15.82 -2.18 -2.04
CA LYS A 434 17.11 -1.65 -2.52
C LYS A 434 16.98 -0.99 -3.90
N VAL A 435 16.25 -1.60 -4.83
CA VAL A 435 16.03 -1.04 -6.17
C VAL A 435 15.13 0.19 -6.11
N ILE A 436 14.03 0.15 -5.36
CA ILE A 436 13.14 1.30 -5.12
C ILE A 436 13.94 2.50 -4.56
N LYS A 437 14.73 2.28 -3.50
CA LYS A 437 15.62 3.30 -2.92
C LYS A 437 16.52 3.93 -3.99
N LYS A 438 17.12 3.11 -4.84
CA LYS A 438 18.03 3.55 -5.91
C LYS A 438 17.32 4.40 -6.97
N VAL A 439 16.24 3.87 -7.56
CA VAL A 439 15.62 4.47 -8.75
C VAL A 439 14.82 5.74 -8.43
N PHE A 440 14.21 5.80 -7.24
CA PHE A 440 13.48 6.98 -6.77
C PHE A 440 14.35 7.91 -5.91
N LYS A 441 15.64 7.59 -5.73
CA LYS A 441 16.61 8.38 -4.95
C LYS A 441 16.11 8.72 -3.54
N LEU A 442 15.49 7.75 -2.88
CA LEU A 442 14.89 7.91 -1.56
C LEU A 442 15.99 7.86 -0.49
N SER A 443 15.93 8.78 0.47
CA SER A 443 16.79 8.81 1.65
C SER A 443 16.09 8.36 2.93
N SER A 444 14.79 8.61 3.05
CA SER A 444 13.99 8.23 4.21
C SER A 444 13.61 6.76 4.19
N TYR A 445 13.77 6.09 5.34
CA TYR A 445 13.32 4.71 5.53
C TYR A 445 11.80 4.56 5.32
N ASP A 446 11.00 5.48 5.88
CA ASP A 446 9.54 5.44 5.78
C ASP A 446 9.05 5.63 4.33
N ASP A 447 9.73 6.49 3.54
CA ASP A 447 9.39 6.67 2.13
C ASP A 447 9.68 5.39 1.32
N ILE A 448 10.76 4.68 1.65
CA ILE A 448 11.09 3.40 1.01
C ILE A 448 10.01 2.36 1.33
N LEU A 449 9.56 2.29 2.59
CA LEU A 449 8.47 1.38 2.99
C LEU A 449 7.18 1.72 2.25
N LYS A 450 6.78 2.98 2.20
CA LYS A 450 5.58 3.41 1.48
C LYS A 450 5.62 3.02 0.00
N TYR A 451 6.73 3.29 -0.70
CA TYR A 451 6.87 2.88 -2.10
C TYR A 451 6.89 1.36 -2.27
N SER A 452 7.46 0.64 -1.31
CA SER A 452 7.47 -0.82 -1.28
C SER A 452 6.07 -1.40 -1.12
N GLU A 453 5.24 -0.84 -0.23
CA GLU A 453 3.84 -1.24 -0.04
C GLU A 453 3.00 -0.95 -1.29
N GLU A 454 3.18 0.22 -1.90
CA GLU A 454 2.51 0.55 -3.16
C GLU A 454 2.91 -0.39 -4.31
N PHE A 455 4.19 -0.81 -4.35
CA PHE A 455 4.66 -1.82 -5.30
C PHE A 455 4.00 -3.18 -5.03
N ASP A 456 3.86 -3.56 -3.77
CA ASP A 456 3.23 -4.82 -3.37
C ASP A 456 1.76 -4.84 -3.76
N LEU A 457 0.99 -3.78 -3.48
CA LEU A 457 -0.39 -3.65 -3.93
C LEU A 457 -0.53 -3.74 -5.45
N PHE A 458 0.44 -3.21 -6.21
CA PHE A 458 0.47 -3.35 -7.66
C PHE A 458 0.80 -4.78 -8.08
N SER A 459 1.83 -5.40 -7.50
CA SER A 459 2.27 -6.76 -7.83
C SER A 459 1.27 -7.84 -7.41
N MET A 460 0.52 -7.61 -6.34
CA MET A 460 -0.38 -8.59 -5.76
C MET A 460 -1.72 -8.65 -6.47
N ASN A 461 -2.14 -7.56 -7.12
CA ASN A 461 -3.45 -7.44 -7.73
C ASN A 461 -3.63 -8.45 -8.89
N PRO A 462 -4.42 -9.53 -8.70
CA PRO A 462 -4.63 -10.54 -9.72
C PRO A 462 -5.57 -10.08 -10.86
N ASN A 463 -6.16 -8.89 -10.73
CA ASN A 463 -7.05 -8.28 -11.71
C ASN A 463 -6.33 -7.29 -12.63
N ASN A 464 -5.01 -7.13 -12.52
CA ASN A 464 -4.25 -6.40 -13.53
C ASN A 464 -4.44 -7.06 -14.91
N VAL A 465 -4.75 -6.27 -15.93
CA VAL A 465 -5.02 -6.71 -17.31
C VAL A 465 -4.03 -6.11 -18.31
N ILE A 466 -3.70 -4.82 -18.18
CA ILE A 466 -2.84 -4.11 -19.13
C ILE A 466 -1.45 -4.73 -19.19
N ILE A 467 -0.86 -5.04 -18.05
CA ILE A 467 0.51 -5.58 -18.01
C ILE A 467 0.58 -7.06 -18.41
N ASN A 468 -0.56 -7.74 -18.55
CA ASN A 468 -0.57 -9.15 -18.92
C ASN A 468 -0.06 -9.33 -20.35
N GLY A 469 1.04 -10.08 -20.49
CA GLY A 469 1.68 -10.32 -21.79
C GLY A 469 2.58 -9.17 -22.26
N VAL A 470 2.76 -8.12 -21.46
CA VAL A 470 3.76 -7.08 -21.75
C VAL A 470 5.14 -7.63 -21.41
N SER A 471 5.95 -7.88 -22.43
CA SER A 471 7.37 -8.20 -22.27
C SER A 471 8.10 -7.03 -21.62
N VAL A 472 8.96 -7.33 -20.66
CA VAL A 472 9.84 -6.34 -20.05
C VAL A 472 10.73 -5.77 -21.15
N PHE A 473 11.43 -6.59 -21.93
CA PHE A 473 12.48 -6.12 -22.84
C PHE A 473 11.99 -5.42 -24.11
N GLU A 474 10.75 -5.64 -24.52
CA GLU A 474 10.18 -5.00 -25.71
C GLU A 474 9.77 -3.55 -25.42
N GLU A 475 9.94 -2.68 -26.43
CA GLU A 475 9.38 -1.33 -26.41
C GLU A 475 7.90 -1.40 -26.76
N ASN A 476 7.10 -1.84 -25.79
CA ASN A 476 5.65 -1.90 -25.93
C ASN A 476 5.03 -0.51 -25.83
N THR A 477 4.32 -0.06 -26.87
CA THR A 477 3.53 1.19 -26.80
C THR A 477 2.18 0.92 -26.15
N ILE A 478 2.18 0.68 -24.84
CA ILE A 478 1.00 0.29 -24.06
C ILE A 478 -0.13 1.31 -24.20
N SER A 479 0.20 2.61 -24.28
CA SER A 479 -0.76 3.66 -24.57
C SER A 479 -1.57 3.41 -25.85
N LYS A 480 -0.89 3.02 -26.95
CA LYS A 480 -1.56 2.67 -28.22
C LYS A 480 -2.44 1.43 -28.10
N ILE A 481 -2.03 0.44 -27.29
CA ILE A 481 -2.84 -0.76 -27.03
C ILE A 481 -4.14 -0.37 -26.33
N ILE A 482 -4.07 0.48 -25.29
CA ILE A 482 -5.24 1.02 -24.58
C ILE A 482 -6.15 1.77 -25.55
N ILE A 483 -5.61 2.73 -26.32
CA ILE A 483 -6.36 3.53 -27.30
C ILE A 483 -7.10 2.62 -28.28
N ASN A 484 -6.40 1.67 -28.91
CA ASN A 484 -7.00 0.78 -29.90
C ASN A 484 -8.08 -0.12 -29.30
N LYS A 485 -7.88 -0.65 -28.09
CA LYS A 485 -8.85 -1.52 -27.42
C LYS A 485 -10.16 -0.80 -27.12
N TYR A 486 -10.08 0.44 -26.65
CA TYR A 486 -11.26 1.21 -26.22
C TYR A 486 -11.93 1.98 -27.35
N ARG A 487 -11.20 2.27 -28.43
CA ARG A 487 -11.77 2.77 -29.69
C ARG A 487 -12.87 1.84 -30.22
N LEU A 488 -12.68 0.52 -30.09
CA LEU A 488 -13.69 -0.47 -30.49
C LEU A 488 -15.00 -0.37 -29.71
N ASP A 489 -14.96 0.17 -28.49
CA ASP A 489 -16.11 0.37 -27.61
C ASP A 489 -16.67 1.81 -27.69
N ASN A 490 -16.35 2.53 -28.77
CA ASN A 490 -16.75 3.92 -29.03
C ASN A 490 -16.19 4.94 -28.01
N ILE A 491 -15.06 4.63 -27.38
CA ILE A 491 -14.44 5.51 -26.38
C ILE A 491 -13.25 6.25 -27.00
N ASN A 492 -13.28 7.57 -26.90
CA ASN A 492 -12.26 8.46 -27.43
C ASN A 492 -11.16 8.68 -26.40
N ILE A 493 -9.94 8.23 -26.72
CA ILE A 493 -8.74 8.42 -25.89
C ILE A 493 -7.60 8.82 -26.82
N SER A 494 -6.87 9.87 -26.48
CA SER A 494 -5.67 10.30 -27.19
C SER A 494 -4.39 9.85 -26.47
N GLU A 495 -3.25 9.90 -27.14
CA GLU A 495 -1.95 9.69 -26.49
C GLU A 495 -1.70 10.72 -25.37
N GLU A 496 -2.08 11.99 -25.60
CA GLU A 496 -2.03 13.07 -24.61
C GLU A 496 -2.84 12.73 -23.35
N SER A 497 -4.03 12.10 -23.50
CA SER A 497 -4.86 11.69 -22.37
C SER A 497 -4.20 10.62 -21.49
N LEU A 498 -3.20 9.90 -22.04
CA LEU A 498 -2.45 8.85 -21.36
C LEU A 498 -1.06 9.31 -20.89
N GLU A 499 -0.76 10.60 -20.97
CA GLU A 499 0.39 11.18 -20.30
C GLU A 499 0.18 11.20 -18.79
N VAL A 500 1.25 10.99 -18.02
CA VAL A 500 1.19 10.81 -16.56
C VAL A 500 0.46 11.96 -15.86
N ASP A 501 0.68 13.19 -16.33
CA ASP A 501 0.07 14.40 -15.76
C ASP A 501 -1.45 14.50 -16.08
N ASN A 502 -1.91 13.83 -17.12
CA ASN A 502 -3.30 13.87 -17.59
C ASN A 502 -4.16 12.69 -17.09
N LEU A 503 -3.55 11.62 -16.55
CA LEU A 503 -4.28 10.42 -16.10
C LEU A 503 -5.36 10.73 -15.05
N ASN A 504 -5.07 11.62 -14.10
CA ASN A 504 -6.07 12.02 -13.09
C ASN A 504 -7.25 12.77 -13.70
N THR A 505 -6.99 13.60 -14.72
CA THR A 505 -8.05 14.32 -15.45
C THR A 505 -8.94 13.33 -16.19
N LEU A 506 -8.35 12.36 -16.89
CA LEU A 506 -9.07 11.29 -17.58
C LEU A 506 -9.92 10.46 -16.60
N LEU A 507 -9.36 10.06 -15.44
CA LEU A 507 -10.11 9.34 -14.40
C LEU A 507 -11.30 10.13 -13.87
N ASN A 508 -11.16 11.45 -13.69
CA ASN A 508 -12.26 12.30 -13.25
C ASN A 508 -13.39 12.37 -14.29
N GLN A 509 -13.06 12.45 -15.59
CA GLN A 509 -14.04 12.43 -16.68
C GLN A 509 -14.77 11.08 -16.76
N ILE A 510 -14.02 9.98 -16.64
CA ILE A 510 -14.56 8.61 -16.58
C ILE A 510 -15.53 8.48 -15.39
N GLN A 511 -15.11 8.90 -14.20
CA GLN A 511 -15.94 8.82 -13.00
C GLN A 511 -17.20 9.69 -13.11
N PHE A 512 -17.12 10.85 -13.77
CA PHE A 512 -18.28 11.67 -14.06
C PHE A 512 -19.33 10.92 -14.91
N ILE A 513 -18.91 10.28 -16.00
CA ILE A 513 -19.81 9.50 -16.86
C ILE A 513 -20.42 8.32 -16.10
N LEU A 514 -19.61 7.60 -15.32
CA LEU A 514 -20.10 6.46 -14.51
C LEU A 514 -21.16 6.91 -13.49
N ARG A 515 -20.96 8.06 -12.83
CA ARG A 515 -21.94 8.66 -11.92
C ARG A 515 -23.22 9.05 -12.63
N ALA A 516 -23.12 9.69 -13.80
CA ALA A 516 -24.28 10.06 -14.60
C ALA A 516 -25.13 8.82 -14.95
N ASN A 517 -24.48 7.75 -15.41
CA ASN A 517 -25.14 6.48 -15.71
C ASN A 517 -25.77 5.80 -14.48
N GLU A 518 -25.08 5.82 -13.33
CA GLU A 518 -25.61 5.26 -12.09
C GLU A 518 -26.88 6.01 -11.64
N ILE A 519 -26.90 7.35 -11.75
CA ILE A 519 -28.10 8.15 -11.48
C ILE A 519 -29.23 7.76 -12.44
N GLU A 520 -28.95 7.65 -13.74
CA GLU A 520 -29.96 7.35 -14.76
C GLU A 520 -30.55 5.94 -14.65
N ARG A 521 -29.80 4.99 -14.13
CA ARG A 521 -30.25 3.61 -13.88
C ARG A 521 -30.95 3.42 -12.54
N SER A 522 -30.89 4.42 -11.66
CA SER A 522 -31.51 4.37 -10.33
C SER A 522 -32.97 4.80 -10.36
N GLU A 523 -33.68 4.62 -9.24
CA GLU A 523 -35.06 5.11 -9.06
C GLU A 523 -35.13 6.63 -8.71
N THR A 524 -33.98 7.27 -8.55
CA THR A 524 -33.89 8.71 -8.28
C THR A 524 -33.48 9.50 -9.52
N THR A 525 -33.48 10.83 -9.42
CA THR A 525 -33.13 11.74 -10.50
C THR A 525 -32.24 12.86 -10.00
N VAL A 526 -31.56 13.54 -10.92
CA VAL A 526 -30.69 14.69 -10.61
C VAL A 526 -31.48 15.77 -9.84
N GLU A 527 -32.73 16.02 -10.22
CA GLU A 527 -33.63 16.99 -9.57
C GLU A 527 -33.93 16.60 -8.11
N LYS A 528 -34.17 15.31 -7.84
CA LYS A 528 -34.44 14.81 -6.49
C LYS A 528 -33.20 14.97 -5.60
N ILE A 529 -32.03 14.59 -6.12
CA ILE A 529 -30.76 14.72 -5.38
C ILE A 529 -30.45 16.20 -5.13
N TRP A 530 -30.59 17.05 -6.15
CA TRP A 530 -30.45 18.50 -6.01
C TRP A 530 -31.37 19.08 -4.93
N PHE A 531 -32.65 18.68 -4.93
CA PHE A 531 -33.60 19.09 -3.90
C PHE A 531 -33.14 18.66 -2.49
N MET A 532 -32.64 17.44 -2.32
CA MET A 532 -32.12 16.97 -1.02
C MET A 532 -30.95 17.83 -0.54
N VAL A 533 -30.01 18.15 -1.45
CA VAL A 533 -28.84 19.00 -1.17
C VAL A 533 -29.26 20.42 -0.76
N GLU A 534 -30.18 21.04 -1.50
CA GLU A 534 -30.65 22.40 -1.19
C GLU A 534 -31.43 22.46 0.13
N VAL A 535 -32.25 21.44 0.43
CA VAL A 535 -32.94 21.35 1.73
C VAL A 535 -31.93 21.22 2.88
N GLU A 536 -30.87 20.45 2.71
CA GLU A 536 -29.82 20.30 3.74
C GLU A 536 -29.07 21.61 4.00
N LYS A 537 -28.68 22.33 2.93
CA LYS A 537 -28.10 23.68 3.04
C LYS A 537 -29.02 24.65 3.79
N ILE A 538 -30.33 24.65 3.48
CA ILE A 538 -31.32 25.50 4.16
C ILE A 538 -31.38 25.15 5.66
N ILE A 539 -31.36 23.85 6.00
CA ILE A 539 -31.39 23.40 7.40
C ILE A 539 -30.12 23.80 8.14
N GLU A 540 -28.95 23.72 7.52
CA GLU A 540 -27.67 24.13 8.10
C GLU A 540 -27.60 25.63 8.36
N LEU A 541 -28.09 26.47 7.42
CA LEU A 541 -28.15 27.93 7.58
C LEU A 541 -29.07 28.40 8.72
N GLU A 542 -29.95 27.52 9.21
CA GLU A 542 -30.86 27.80 10.33
C GLU A 542 -30.36 27.29 11.69
N LYS A 543 -29.24 26.56 11.73
CA LYS A 543 -28.55 26.21 12.98
C LYS A 543 -27.67 27.36 13.42
#